data_AF-A0A941ZKS2-F1
#
_entry.id   AF-A0A941ZKS2-F1
#
_cell.length_a   1.000
_cell.length_b   1.000
_cell.length_c   1.000
_cell.angle_alpha   90.00
_cell.angle_beta   90.00
_cell.angle_gamma   90.00
#
_symmetry.space_group_name_H-M   'P 1'
#
loop_
_entity.id
_entity.type
_entity.pdbx_description
1 polymer ?
#
loop_
_entity_poly.entity_id
_entity_poly.type
_entity_poly.pdbx_seq_one_letter_code
_entity_poly.pdbx_strand_id
1 'polypeptide(L)'
;MKRILVLLGLSILLGDAVAGPLLERLRERREAREPATAEWGEEADAVSAGGLPTGMRVLRDLAYGTDAKQRLDVYLPPKVAQGLGKLPVIFMVHGGAWRVGDKAMSRVVDNKLARWSPRGVVFVSVNYRMLPGADPREQAEDVARA
;
A
#
# COMPACT_ATOMS: atom_id res chain seq x y z
N MET A 1 48.81 1.19 -49.29
CA MET A 1 47.56 0.74 -48.65
C MET A 1 47.60 1.16 -47.18
N LYS A 2 46.52 1.80 -46.71
CA LYS A 2 46.32 2.47 -45.41
C LYS A 2 46.31 1.47 -44.25
N ARG A 3 46.80 1.86 -43.06
CA ARG A 3 46.11 1.66 -41.74
C ARG A 3 46.67 2.66 -40.71
N ILE A 4 45.90 3.71 -40.43
CA ILE A 4 46.09 4.61 -39.28
C ILE A 4 45.34 3.97 -38.11
N LEU A 5 46.01 3.78 -36.97
CA LEU A 5 45.40 3.30 -35.72
C LEU A 5 45.07 4.53 -34.86
N VAL A 6 43.78 4.85 -34.72
CA VAL A 6 43.30 5.86 -33.76
C VAL A 6 42.75 5.12 -32.55
N LEU A 7 43.40 5.25 -31.40
CA LEU A 7 42.88 4.85 -30.10
C LEU A 7 42.10 6.04 -29.52
N LEU A 8 40.78 5.95 -29.54
CA LEU A 8 39.90 6.90 -28.84
C LEU A 8 39.73 6.40 -27.40
N GLY A 9 40.34 7.07 -26.43
CA GLY A 9 40.11 6.81 -25.02
C GLY A 9 38.75 7.37 -24.59
N LEU A 10 37.84 6.50 -24.17
CA LEU A 10 36.58 6.91 -23.53
C LEU A 10 36.82 7.12 -22.04
N SER A 11 37.08 8.36 -21.64
CA SER A 11 37.14 8.76 -20.23
C SER A 11 35.71 8.85 -19.68
N ILE A 12 35.27 7.82 -18.96
CA ILE A 12 34.06 7.90 -18.14
C ILE A 12 34.40 8.73 -16.91
N LEU A 13 33.98 9.99 -16.89
CA LEU A 13 33.94 10.79 -15.67
C LEU A 13 32.81 10.21 -14.79
N LEU A 14 33.15 9.32 -13.86
CA LEU A 14 32.29 9.05 -12.70
C LEU A 14 32.30 10.31 -11.83
N GLY A 15 31.37 11.22 -12.10
CA GLY A 15 31.03 12.24 -11.12
C GLY A 15 30.39 11.53 -9.93
N ASP A 16 30.92 11.76 -8.72
CA ASP A 16 30.26 11.34 -7.50
C ASP A 16 28.83 11.91 -7.50
N ALA A 17 27.83 11.03 -7.50
CA ALA A 17 26.45 11.43 -7.33
C ALA A 17 26.28 11.97 -5.90
N VAL A 18 26.52 13.27 -5.71
CA VAL A 18 26.25 13.97 -4.45
C VAL A 18 24.74 14.10 -4.34
N ALA A 19 24.09 13.06 -3.82
CA ALA A 19 22.72 13.16 -3.40
C ALA A 19 22.73 14.00 -2.12
N GLY A 20 22.51 15.30 -2.27
CA GLY A 20 22.61 16.30 -1.19
C GLY A 20 21.51 16.17 -0.13
N PRO A 21 20.82 17.26 0.26
CA PRO A 21 19.90 17.27 1.40
C PRO A 21 18.76 16.22 1.36
N LEU A 22 18.43 15.71 0.17
CA LEU A 22 17.43 14.65 0.02
C LEU A 22 17.91 13.29 0.54
N LEU A 23 19.16 12.90 0.27
CA LEU A 23 19.68 11.60 0.72
C LEU A 23 19.84 11.59 2.24
N GLU A 24 20.32 12.71 2.81
CA GLU A 24 20.41 12.89 4.26
C GLU A 24 19.03 12.73 4.91
N ARG A 25 18.01 13.42 4.41
CA ARG A 25 16.63 13.26 4.89
C ARG A 25 16.10 11.83 4.75
N LEU A 26 16.49 11.11 3.70
CA LEU A 26 16.09 9.71 3.53
C LEU A 26 16.82 8.77 4.50
N ARG A 27 18.10 9.04 4.81
CA ARG A 27 18.87 8.32 5.83
C ARG A 27 18.30 8.56 7.22
N GLU A 28 18.07 9.81 7.59
CA GLU A 28 17.44 10.20 8.87
C GLU A 28 16.08 9.50 9.03
N ARG A 29 15.25 9.46 7.98
CA ARG A 29 13.97 8.75 8.00
C ARG A 29 14.11 7.24 8.11
N ARG A 30 15.16 6.67 7.52
CA ARG A 30 15.44 5.23 7.60
C ARG A 30 15.93 4.84 8.99
N GLU A 31 16.71 5.69 9.63
CA GLU A 31 17.25 5.50 10.98
C GLU A 31 16.20 5.77 12.06
N ALA A 32 15.35 6.79 11.88
CA ALA A 32 14.24 7.11 12.77
C ALA A 32 13.08 6.10 12.67
N ARG A 33 13.04 5.33 11.59
CA ARG A 33 12.19 4.15 11.50
C ARG A 33 12.91 3.05 12.26
N GLU A 34 12.40 2.66 13.43
CA GLU A 34 12.92 1.48 14.14
C GLU A 34 13.14 0.35 13.13
N PRO A 35 14.25 -0.42 13.25
CA PRO A 35 14.54 -1.46 12.30
C PRO A 35 13.37 -2.44 12.33
N ALA A 36 12.50 -2.33 11.32
CA ALA A 36 11.69 -3.44 10.87
C ALA A 36 12.72 -4.47 10.42
N THR A 37 13.15 -5.31 11.36
CA THR A 37 13.95 -6.48 11.09
C THR A 37 13.26 -7.17 9.94
N ALA A 38 14.00 -7.26 8.83
CA ALA A 38 13.54 -7.84 7.59
C ALA A 38 13.43 -9.35 7.78
N GLU A 39 12.41 -9.78 8.53
CA GLU A 39 11.85 -11.10 8.40
C GLU A 39 10.79 -10.98 7.32
N TRP A 40 11.12 -11.39 6.10
CA TRP A 40 10.11 -11.70 5.09
C TRP A 40 9.47 -13.06 5.45
N GLY A 41 9.00 -13.15 6.69
CA GLY A 41 8.38 -14.32 7.29
C GLY A 41 6.87 -14.17 7.26
N GLU A 42 6.18 -15.30 7.12
CA GLU A 42 4.72 -15.48 7.12
C GLU A 42 4.06 -15.15 8.47
N GLU A 43 4.67 -14.31 9.32
CA GLU A 43 4.12 -13.94 10.62
C GLU A 43 3.02 -12.90 10.46
N ALA A 44 1.81 -13.45 10.32
CA ALA A 44 0.53 -12.90 10.77
C ALA A 44 0.57 -11.41 11.09
N ASP A 45 0.24 -10.60 10.07
CA ASP A 45 -0.42 -9.31 10.20
C ASP A 45 -1.78 -9.52 10.91
N ALA A 46 -1.75 -10.03 12.15
CA ALA A 46 -2.82 -9.81 13.09
C ALA A 46 -2.95 -8.29 13.17
N VAL A 47 -4.15 -7.80 12.87
CA VAL A 47 -4.54 -6.41 13.05
C VAL A 47 -3.96 -5.98 14.39
N SER A 48 -2.96 -5.10 14.38
CA SER A 48 -2.52 -4.53 15.64
C SER A 48 -3.78 -3.89 16.20
N ALA A 49 -4.19 -4.33 17.38
CA ALA A 49 -5.26 -3.71 18.14
C ALA A 49 -4.83 -2.31 18.63
N GLY A 50 -3.95 -1.60 17.88
CA GLY A 50 -3.82 -0.16 17.91
C GLY A 50 -5.18 0.41 17.57
N GLY A 51 -5.94 0.69 18.63
CA GLY A 51 -7.38 0.84 18.60
C GLY A 51 -7.85 1.72 17.44
N LEU A 52 -8.83 1.20 16.70
CA LEU A 52 -9.57 2.00 15.75
C LEU A 52 -9.97 3.33 16.40
N PRO A 53 -9.90 4.46 15.68
CA PRO A 53 -10.32 5.74 16.23
C PRO A 53 -11.70 5.62 16.89
N THR A 54 -11.84 6.17 18.11
CA THR A 54 -13.06 6.06 18.92
C THR A 54 -14.30 6.47 18.12
N GLY A 55 -15.34 5.63 18.17
CA GLY A 55 -16.61 5.86 17.47
C GLY A 55 -16.60 5.48 15.99
N MET A 56 -15.53 4.90 15.46
CA MET A 56 -15.51 4.31 14.12
C MET A 56 -16.31 3.00 14.09
N ARG A 57 -17.12 2.81 13.05
CA ARG A 57 -17.76 1.52 12.76
C ARG A 57 -17.04 0.85 11.60
N VAL A 58 -16.79 -0.45 11.71
CA VAL A 58 -16.18 -1.24 10.62
C VAL A 58 -17.14 -2.32 10.18
N LEU A 59 -17.44 -2.37 8.88
CA LEU A 59 -18.11 -3.49 8.25
C LEU A 59 -17.02 -4.40 7.68
N ARG A 60 -16.87 -5.60 8.21
CA ARG A 60 -15.79 -6.52 7.84
C ARG A 60 -16.26 -7.57 6.85
N ASP A 61 -15.32 -7.98 6.00
CA ASP A 61 -15.43 -9.14 5.11
C ASP A 61 -16.69 -9.14 4.25
N LEU A 62 -17.06 -7.96 3.75
CA LEU A 62 -18.18 -7.83 2.82
C LEU A 62 -17.79 -8.49 1.49
N ALA A 63 -18.58 -9.45 1.05
CA ALA A 63 -18.40 -10.12 -0.22
C ALA A 63 -18.87 -9.23 -1.39
N TYR A 64 -18.01 -9.07 -2.39
CA TYR A 64 -18.35 -8.45 -3.67
C TYR A 64 -18.31 -9.46 -4.84
N GLY A 65 -17.96 -10.70 -4.54
CA GLY A 65 -17.90 -11.79 -5.51
C GLY A 65 -17.93 -13.16 -4.83
N THR A 66 -17.91 -14.21 -5.63
CA THR A 66 -18.08 -15.60 -5.18
C THR A 66 -16.81 -16.19 -4.59
N ASP A 67 -15.64 -15.71 -4.99
CA ASP A 67 -14.36 -16.19 -4.46
C ASP A 67 -14.17 -15.75 -3.00
N ALA A 68 -13.50 -16.56 -2.18
CA ALA A 68 -13.23 -16.24 -0.78
C ALA A 68 -12.32 -15.01 -0.60
N LYS A 69 -11.48 -14.68 -1.58
CA LYS A 69 -10.62 -13.50 -1.59
C LYS A 69 -11.33 -12.23 -2.10
N GLN A 70 -12.50 -12.35 -2.72
CA GLN A 70 -13.30 -11.21 -3.16
C GLN A 70 -14.07 -10.59 -1.99
N ARG A 71 -13.32 -9.98 -1.06
CA ARG A 71 -13.82 -9.40 0.19
C ARG A 71 -13.28 -7.98 0.40
N LEU A 72 -14.06 -7.12 1.03
CA LEU A 72 -13.62 -5.77 1.41
C LEU A 72 -14.07 -5.41 2.84
N ASP A 73 -13.34 -4.48 3.45
CA ASP A 73 -13.71 -3.85 4.71
C ASP A 73 -14.09 -2.38 4.47
N VAL A 74 -15.17 -1.93 5.10
CA VAL A 74 -15.64 -0.54 5.06
C VAL A 74 -15.50 0.09 6.44
N TYR A 75 -14.64 1.09 6.54
CA TYR A 75 -14.40 1.87 7.75
C TYR A 75 -15.20 3.17 7.68
N LEU A 76 -16.25 3.24 8.48
CA LEU A 76 -17.17 4.37 8.55
C LEU A 76 -16.69 5.35 9.63
N PRO A 77 -16.43 6.62 9.27
CA PRO A 77 -16.00 7.62 10.25
C PRO A 77 -17.11 7.89 11.28
N PRO A 78 -16.77 8.35 12.49
CA PRO A 78 -17.74 8.57 13.56
C PRO A 78 -18.91 9.49 13.17
N LYS A 79 -18.65 10.45 12.27
CA LYS A 79 -19.63 11.43 11.80
C LYS A 79 -20.72 10.87 10.87
N VAL A 80 -20.59 9.64 10.36
CA VAL A 80 -21.64 9.01 9.52
C VAL A 80 -22.90 8.71 10.33
N ALA A 81 -22.81 8.64 11.67
CA ALA A 81 -23.95 8.40 12.55
C ALA A 81 -25.02 9.51 12.54
N GLN A 82 -24.76 10.66 11.91
CA GLN A 82 -25.66 11.83 11.91
C GLN A 82 -26.41 12.06 10.58
N GLY A 83 -26.22 11.21 9.57
CA GLY A 83 -26.97 11.27 8.31
C GLY A 83 -26.13 10.85 7.09
N LEU A 84 -26.71 10.02 6.23
CA LEU A 84 -26.08 9.47 5.02
C LEU A 84 -26.08 10.50 3.85
N GLY A 85 -25.45 11.65 4.06
CA GLY A 85 -25.06 12.50 2.94
C GLY A 85 -24.00 11.80 2.05
N LYS A 86 -23.74 12.34 0.85
CA LYS A 86 -22.64 11.84 0.01
C LYS A 86 -21.31 12.13 0.69
N LEU A 87 -20.63 11.10 1.18
CA LEU A 87 -19.31 11.19 1.79
C LEU A 87 -18.22 10.84 0.78
N PRO A 88 -17.03 11.49 0.84
CA PRO A 88 -15.90 11.08 0.03
C PRO A 88 -15.43 9.68 0.44
N VAL A 89 -14.99 8.91 -0.54
CA VAL A 89 -14.50 7.53 -0.37
C VAL A 89 -13.04 7.45 -0.82
N ILE A 90 -12.20 6.82 0.01
CA ILE A 90 -10.91 6.29 -0.43
C ILE A 90 -11.10 4.78 -0.62
N PHE A 91 -10.83 4.32 -1.83
CA PHE A 91 -10.81 2.90 -2.16
C PHE A 91 -9.34 2.44 -2.27
N MET A 92 -8.91 1.60 -1.33
CA MET A 92 -7.54 1.18 -1.15
C MET A 92 -7.32 -0.23 -1.68
N VAL A 93 -6.51 -0.34 -2.72
CA VAL A 93 -5.96 -1.60 -3.24
C VAL A 93 -4.56 -1.77 -2.64
N HIS A 94 -4.33 -2.85 -1.90
CA HIS A 94 -3.02 -3.08 -1.28
C HIS A 94 -1.95 -3.45 -2.32
N GLY A 95 -0.69 -3.19 -1.99
CA GLY A 95 0.45 -3.68 -2.78
C GLY A 95 0.83 -5.12 -2.42
N GLY A 96 2.02 -5.55 -2.88
CA GLY A 96 2.56 -6.89 -2.62
C GLY A 96 2.81 -7.70 -3.90
N ALA A 97 3.20 -7.00 -4.97
CA ALA A 97 3.61 -7.59 -6.23
C ALA A 97 2.61 -8.62 -6.80
N TRP A 98 1.30 -8.38 -6.59
CA TRP A 98 0.22 -9.23 -7.10
C TRP A 98 0.20 -10.68 -6.55
N ARG A 99 1.00 -10.95 -5.53
CA ARG A 99 1.24 -12.29 -4.97
C ARG A 99 0.90 -12.39 -3.48
N VAL A 100 1.08 -11.30 -2.75
CA VAL A 100 0.91 -11.26 -1.29
C VAL A 100 0.21 -9.98 -0.86
N GLY A 101 -0.31 -10.00 0.37
CA GLY A 101 -0.96 -8.87 1.00
C GLY A 101 -2.37 -9.20 1.47
N ASP A 102 -2.91 -8.30 2.30
CA ASP A 102 -4.26 -8.36 2.82
C ASP A 102 -4.82 -6.94 3.13
N LYS A 103 -6.12 -6.76 2.95
CA LYS A 103 -6.86 -5.52 3.20
C LYS A 103 -6.75 -5.02 4.65
N ALA A 104 -6.45 -5.89 5.61
CA ALA A 104 -6.42 -5.59 7.04
C ALA A 104 -5.00 -5.28 7.57
N MET A 105 -3.95 -5.37 6.75
CA MET A 105 -2.58 -5.13 7.19
C MET A 105 -2.43 -3.70 7.75
N SER A 106 -1.78 -3.54 8.91
CA SER A 106 -1.62 -2.25 9.58
C SER A 106 -1.02 -1.17 8.65
N ARG A 107 0.00 -1.54 7.87
CA ARG A 107 0.62 -0.66 6.86
C ARG A 107 -0.34 -0.17 5.76
N VAL A 108 -1.41 -0.93 5.49
CA VAL A 108 -2.47 -0.56 4.53
C VAL A 108 -3.47 0.39 5.18
N VAL A 109 -3.81 0.17 6.46
CA VAL A 109 -5.00 0.75 7.11
C VAL A 109 -4.67 1.91 8.06
N ASP A 110 -3.81 1.70 9.06
CA ASP A 110 -3.80 2.50 10.30
C ASP A 110 -3.52 3.99 10.07
N ASN A 111 -2.44 4.30 9.36
CA ASN A 111 -2.08 5.69 9.05
C ASN A 111 -3.14 6.39 8.19
N LYS A 112 -3.88 5.64 7.36
CA LYS A 112 -4.94 6.21 6.50
C LYS A 112 -6.15 6.53 7.35
N LEU A 113 -6.56 5.61 8.22
CA LEU A 113 -7.67 5.81 9.14
C LEU A 113 -7.42 6.99 10.08
N ALA A 114 -6.25 7.04 10.73
CA ALA A 114 -5.87 8.14 11.61
C ALA A 114 -5.93 9.48 10.88
N ARG A 115 -5.54 9.51 9.62
CA ARG A 115 -5.44 10.73 8.81
C ARG A 115 -6.78 11.19 8.21
N TRP A 116 -7.66 10.27 7.85
CA TRP A 116 -8.84 10.56 7.02
C TRP A 116 -10.17 10.37 7.74
N SER A 117 -10.26 9.48 8.74
CA SER A 117 -11.50 9.27 9.50
C SER A 117 -12.01 10.54 10.21
N PRO A 118 -11.16 11.34 10.91
CA PRO A 118 -11.61 12.60 11.53
C PRO A 118 -12.19 13.62 10.54
N ARG A 119 -11.90 13.44 9.23
CA ARG A 119 -12.33 14.32 8.14
C ARG A 119 -13.60 13.83 7.44
N GLY A 120 -14.23 12.79 7.96
CA GLY A 120 -15.48 12.27 7.42
C GLY A 120 -15.30 11.48 6.12
N VAL A 121 -14.10 10.95 5.85
CA VAL A 121 -13.85 10.09 4.69
C VAL A 121 -14.16 8.65 5.04
N VAL A 122 -14.94 7.99 4.18
CA VAL A 122 -15.13 6.53 4.23
C VAL A 122 -13.89 5.88 3.63
N PHE A 123 -13.30 4.92 4.33
CA PHE A 123 -12.15 4.17 3.83
C PHE A 123 -12.60 2.74 3.52
N VAL A 124 -12.37 2.30 2.30
CA VAL A 124 -12.65 0.94 1.83
C VAL A 124 -11.32 0.28 1.50
N SER A 125 -11.07 -0.91 2.05
CA SER A 125 -9.85 -1.69 1.79
C SER A 125 -10.24 -3.04 1.22
N VAL A 126 -9.68 -3.42 0.08
CA VAL A 126 -10.14 -4.57 -0.70
C VAL A 126 -9.08 -5.67 -0.80
N ASN A 127 -9.52 -6.92 -0.65
CA ASN A 127 -8.80 -8.11 -1.10
C ASN A 127 -9.29 -8.51 -2.49
N TYR A 128 -8.43 -9.16 -3.25
CA TYR A 128 -8.69 -9.68 -4.58
C TYR A 128 -7.94 -11.01 -4.73
N ARG A 129 -8.29 -11.84 -5.73
CA ARG A 129 -7.53 -13.07 -6.00
C ARG A 129 -6.07 -12.71 -6.33
N MET A 130 -5.11 -13.61 -6.12
CA MET A 130 -3.68 -13.29 -6.31
C MET A 130 -2.97 -14.41 -7.07
N LEU A 131 -1.78 -14.09 -7.60
CA LEU A 131 -0.90 -15.09 -8.20
C LEU A 131 -0.51 -16.15 -7.17
N PRO A 132 -0.37 -17.43 -7.60
CA PRO A 132 -0.51 -17.92 -8.96
C PRO A 132 -1.96 -18.23 -9.38
N GLY A 133 -2.95 -18.06 -8.50
CA GLY A 133 -4.34 -18.49 -8.72
C GLY A 133 -5.20 -17.55 -9.58
N ALA A 134 -4.76 -16.29 -9.77
CA ALA A 134 -5.37 -15.34 -10.70
C ALA A 134 -4.27 -14.47 -11.32
N ASP A 135 -4.34 -14.23 -12.62
CA ASP A 135 -3.37 -13.38 -13.33
C ASP A 135 -3.67 -11.88 -13.14
N PRO A 136 -2.74 -10.95 -13.50
CA PRO A 136 -2.95 -9.52 -13.28
C PRO A 136 -4.20 -8.92 -13.95
N ARG A 137 -4.72 -9.52 -15.04
CA ARG A 137 -5.97 -9.07 -15.66
C ARG A 137 -7.16 -9.45 -14.78
N GLU A 138 -7.22 -10.70 -14.33
CA GLU A 138 -8.29 -11.15 -13.42
C GLU A 138 -8.28 -10.36 -12.10
N GLN A 139 -7.10 -9.99 -11.62
CA GLN A 139 -6.93 -9.15 -10.42
C GLN A 139 -7.49 -7.74 -10.62
N ALA A 140 -7.25 -7.14 -11.79
CA ALA A 140 -7.82 -5.85 -12.14
C ALA A 140 -9.36 -5.94 -12.30
N GLU A 141 -9.87 -7.04 -12.83
CA GLU A 141 -11.31 -7.30 -12.92
C GLU A 141 -11.96 -7.47 -11.55
N ASP A 142 -11.29 -8.13 -10.61
CA ASP A 142 -11.73 -8.22 -9.21
C ASP A 142 -11.81 -6.83 -8.57
N VAL A 143 -10.77 -6.00 -8.74
CA VAL A 143 -10.75 -4.61 -8.24
C VAL A 143 -11.85 -3.76 -8.89
N ALA A 144 -12.13 -3.93 -10.18
CA ALA A 144 -13.17 -3.20 -10.88
C ALA A 144 -14.60 -3.63 -10.50
N ARG A 145 -14.78 -4.86 -10.02
CA ARG A 145 -16.06 -5.40 -9.55
C ARG A 145 -16.45 -4.87 -8.16
N ALA A 146 -15.45 -4.67 -7.30
CA ALA A 146 -15.60 -4.23 -5.92
C ALA A 146 -16.11 -2.79 -5.81
#